data_AF-A0A8H2WAG2-F1
#
_entry.id   AF-A0A8H2WAG2-F1
#
_cell.length_a   1.000
_cell.length_b   1.000
_cell.length_c   1.000
_cell.angle_alpha   90.00
_cell.angle_beta   90.00
_cell.angle_gamma   90.00
#
_symmetry.space_group_name_H-M   'P 1'
#
loop_
_entity.id
_entity.type
_entity.pdbx_description
1 polymer ?
#
loop_
_entity_poly.entity_id
_entity_poly.type
_entity_poly.pdbx_seq_one_letter_code
_entity_poly.pdbx_strand_id
1 'polypeptide(L)'
;MPASRSRQWVIVPTGMYPEVRRHLPASKLEKGTAPNWNENPAWTQEKPTGEWAANLLAPYDTTITEEQWQAYYEERSALDKINTIDSPESAAIGGECLDENMWRVLRKAAEQVTSAILSSALGDAERKKSISRTLLGSLYFMSVDGSSEGLGAPEPRNLDMTTRLYSPFGLGTSIDFHYNYHYRMRSYEDERNAMLNAATREISECNPSKSTKCAAEPELPEHDEEDEEKAEQVVEPVVIENFKAHTLFSGVEDMVDGWTTMYITEQNVKNFEEPLLGTKGWISPRKLVDILMAAGTALLHKEVDTEAAEHLQHEFDYYQGEKSGKGIFAKERKQLTQLEKAEKAKDKKDASREVCVPERLLLLARHGD
;
A
#
# COMPACT_ATOMS: atom_id res chain seq x y z
N MET A 1 7.46 20.21 -33.62
CA MET A 1 8.11 20.05 -32.30
C MET A 1 7.07 20.28 -31.23
N PRO A 2 6.50 19.23 -30.62
CA PRO A 2 5.72 19.39 -29.40
C PRO A 2 6.64 19.43 -28.20
N ALA A 3 6.36 20.34 -27.27
CA ALA A 3 7.10 20.53 -26.03
C ALA A 3 7.00 19.27 -25.16
N SER A 4 8.14 18.63 -24.91
CA SER A 4 8.31 17.62 -23.87
C SER A 4 7.87 18.23 -22.53
N ARG A 5 6.73 17.76 -22.02
CA ARG A 5 6.30 18.08 -20.65
C ARG A 5 7.26 17.36 -19.72
N SER A 6 8.06 18.15 -19.01
CA SER A 6 9.08 17.70 -18.08
C SER A 6 8.47 16.75 -17.04
N ARG A 7 8.86 15.48 -17.16
CA ARG A 7 8.88 14.49 -16.09
C ARG A 7 9.49 15.12 -14.82
N GLN A 8 8.66 15.42 -13.81
CA GLN A 8 9.09 16.03 -12.54
C GLN A 8 9.67 14.94 -11.62
N TRP A 9 10.90 14.51 -11.88
CA TRP A 9 11.62 13.53 -11.05
C TRP A 9 12.81 14.17 -10.35
N VAL A 10 13.20 13.60 -9.21
CA VAL A 10 14.53 13.80 -8.62
C VAL A 10 15.35 12.56 -8.92
N ILE A 11 16.37 12.68 -9.77
CA ILE A 11 17.36 11.64 -10.00
C ILE A 11 18.53 11.95 -9.06
N VAL A 12 18.93 10.97 -8.23
CA VAL A 12 20.10 11.10 -7.35
C VAL A 12 21.25 10.27 -7.94
N PRO A 13 22.32 10.90 -8.46
CA PRO A 13 23.48 10.16 -8.97
C PRO A 13 24.27 9.47 -7.86
N THR A 14 24.92 8.37 -8.21
CA THR A 14 25.82 7.61 -7.33
C THR A 14 26.91 8.51 -6.75
N GLY A 15 27.10 8.51 -5.43
CA GLY A 15 28.11 9.33 -4.74
C GLY A 15 27.69 10.78 -4.42
N MET A 16 26.51 11.23 -4.84
CA MET A 16 25.82 12.40 -4.26
C MET A 16 24.84 11.96 -3.17
N TYR A 17 25.29 11.12 -2.23
CA TYR A 17 24.56 11.01 -0.98
C TYR A 17 24.58 12.41 -0.34
N PRO A 18 23.43 13.07 -0.14
CA PRO A 18 23.45 14.17 0.81
C PRO A 18 23.87 13.53 2.13
N GLU A 19 24.87 14.11 2.79
CA GLU A 19 25.05 13.93 4.23
C GLU A 19 23.66 13.87 4.86
N VAL A 20 23.30 12.72 5.47
CA VAL A 20 21.98 12.41 6.07
C VAL A 20 21.13 13.67 6.18
N ARG A 21 20.15 13.84 5.27
CA ARG A 21 19.30 15.05 5.19
C ARG A 21 18.94 15.47 6.61
N ARG A 22 19.48 16.60 7.05
CA ARG A 22 19.32 17.02 8.45
C ARG A 22 17.87 17.41 8.65
N HIS A 23 17.13 16.52 9.31
CA HIS A 23 15.75 16.76 9.68
C HIS A 23 15.60 18.07 10.43
N LEU A 24 14.54 18.81 10.09
CA LEU A 24 14.25 20.09 10.72
C LEU A 24 13.94 19.90 12.21
N PRO A 25 14.37 20.82 13.08
CA PRO A 25 13.96 20.79 14.48
C PRO A 25 12.45 20.98 14.59
N ALA A 26 11.83 20.38 15.62
CA ALA A 26 10.37 20.38 15.81
C ALA A 26 9.73 21.78 15.73
N SER A 27 10.43 22.83 16.18
CA SER A 27 9.94 24.21 16.15
C SER A 27 9.82 24.81 14.73
N LYS A 28 10.48 24.20 13.74
CA LYS A 28 10.48 24.62 12.32
C LYS A 28 9.62 23.73 11.43
N LEU A 29 9.08 22.63 11.96
CA LEU A 29 8.17 21.77 11.20
C LEU A 29 6.87 22.51 10.93
N GLU A 30 6.23 22.20 9.80
CA GLU A 30 4.91 22.71 9.48
C GLU A 30 3.86 22.11 10.43
N LYS A 31 2.74 22.82 10.61
CA LYS A 31 1.57 22.27 11.31
C LYS A 31 0.59 21.75 10.27
N GLY A 32 0.10 20.54 10.48
CA GLY A 32 -1.01 20.02 9.69
C GLY A 32 -2.29 20.84 9.89
N THR A 33 -3.12 20.87 8.87
CA THR A 33 -4.47 21.43 8.91
C THR A 33 -5.40 20.44 9.58
N ALA A 34 -6.18 20.90 10.56
CA ALA A 34 -7.18 20.02 11.19
C ALA A 34 -8.20 19.56 10.12
N PRO A 35 -8.53 18.26 10.05
CA PRO A 35 -9.43 17.76 9.02
C PRO A 35 -10.84 18.31 9.22
N ASN A 36 -11.47 18.75 8.13
CA ASN A 36 -12.85 19.20 8.13
C ASN A 36 -13.67 18.41 7.09
N TRP A 37 -14.23 17.27 7.53
CA TRP A 37 -15.01 16.37 6.69
C TRP A 37 -16.41 16.90 6.30
N ASN A 38 -16.72 18.16 6.63
CA ASN A 38 -17.99 18.81 6.29
C ASN A 38 -17.85 19.87 5.17
N GLU A 39 -16.64 20.10 4.65
CA GLU A 39 -16.43 21.14 3.62
C GLU A 39 -16.92 20.72 2.24
N ASN A 40 -16.94 19.43 1.94
CA ASN A 40 -17.40 18.94 0.66
C ASN A 40 -18.93 18.78 0.67
N PRO A 41 -19.67 19.52 -0.16
CA PRO A 41 -21.14 19.45 -0.19
C PRO A 41 -21.68 18.11 -0.71
N ALA A 42 -20.86 17.32 -1.41
CA ALA A 42 -21.21 15.97 -1.84
C ALA A 42 -21.14 14.96 -0.68
N TRP A 43 -20.56 15.33 0.46
CA TRP A 43 -20.32 14.43 1.58
C TRP A 43 -21.30 14.66 2.72
N THR A 44 -21.70 13.57 3.37
CA THR A 44 -22.57 13.60 4.55
C THR A 44 -21.95 12.86 5.72
N GLN A 45 -22.27 13.30 6.94
CA GLN A 45 -21.97 12.56 8.17
C GLN A 45 -23.08 11.56 8.50
N GLU A 46 -24.25 11.70 7.87
CA GLU A 46 -25.37 10.80 8.05
C GLU A 46 -25.11 9.48 7.33
N LYS A 47 -25.33 8.39 8.05
CA LYS A 47 -25.16 7.06 7.50
C LYS A 47 -26.18 6.84 6.36
N PRO A 48 -25.75 6.36 5.19
CA PRO A 48 -26.67 6.06 4.09
C PRO A 48 -27.69 5.00 4.52
N THR A 49 -28.90 5.07 3.97
CA THR A 49 -30.02 4.17 4.30
C THR A 49 -30.02 2.87 3.50
N GLY A 50 -29.18 2.76 2.48
CA GLY A 50 -29.08 1.57 1.64
C GLY A 50 -28.43 0.38 2.35
N GLU A 51 -28.65 -0.82 1.80
CA GLU A 51 -28.22 -2.08 2.39
C GLU A 51 -26.68 -2.17 2.44
N TRP A 52 -26.02 -1.73 1.37
CA TRP A 52 -24.58 -1.91 1.20
C TRP A 52 -23.80 -0.75 1.82
N ALA A 53 -24.26 0.48 1.67
CA ALA A 53 -23.55 1.70 2.08
C ALA A 53 -23.30 1.86 3.61
N ALA A 54 -23.75 0.92 4.44
CA ALA A 54 -23.84 1.04 5.89
C ALA A 54 -22.57 0.65 6.70
N ASN A 55 -21.46 0.21 6.11
CA ASN A 55 -20.37 -0.44 6.87
C ASN A 55 -19.03 0.33 6.94
N LEU A 56 -18.98 1.58 6.49
CA LEU A 56 -17.78 2.43 6.53
C LEU A 56 -17.92 3.57 7.54
N LEU A 57 -16.85 4.33 7.78
CA LEU A 57 -16.93 5.55 8.60
C LEU A 57 -17.46 6.71 7.76
N ALA A 58 -18.24 7.61 8.37
CA ALA A 58 -18.46 8.94 7.79
C ALA A 58 -17.12 9.67 7.56
N PRO A 59 -16.96 10.58 6.60
CA PRO A 59 -17.99 11.02 5.66
C PRO A 59 -18.35 9.95 4.62
N TYR A 60 -19.57 10.05 4.09
CA TYR A 60 -20.06 9.26 2.97
C TYR A 60 -20.28 10.16 1.77
N ASP A 61 -19.83 9.73 0.60
CA ASP A 61 -20.13 10.42 -0.65
C ASP A 61 -21.54 10.07 -1.13
N THR A 62 -22.41 11.07 -1.16
CA THR A 62 -23.83 10.95 -1.54
C THR A 62 -24.05 10.75 -3.03
N THR A 63 -23.01 10.94 -3.85
CA THR A 63 -23.08 10.73 -5.30
C THR A 63 -22.95 9.27 -5.69
N ILE A 64 -22.49 8.42 -4.77
CA ILE A 64 -22.31 6.99 -4.99
C ILE A 64 -23.66 6.26 -4.95
N THR A 65 -23.92 5.45 -5.97
CA THR A 65 -25.16 4.67 -6.08
C THR A 65 -25.08 3.36 -5.30
N GLU A 66 -26.24 2.76 -4.99
CA GLU A 66 -26.27 1.44 -4.33
C GLU A 66 -25.65 0.34 -5.21
N GLU A 67 -25.77 0.41 -6.54
CA GLU A 67 -25.12 -0.54 -7.44
C GLU A 67 -23.59 -0.43 -7.36
N GLN A 68 -23.05 0.79 -7.22
CA GLN A 68 -21.62 0.99 -7.01
C GLN A 68 -21.18 0.47 -5.64
N TRP A 69 -21.97 0.71 -4.58
CA TRP A 69 -21.70 0.12 -3.27
C TRP A 69 -21.74 -1.40 -3.31
N GLN A 70 -22.71 -2.00 -3.97
CA GLN A 70 -22.79 -3.45 -4.14
C GLN A 70 -21.51 -3.98 -4.81
N ALA A 71 -21.09 -3.40 -5.94
CA ALA A 71 -19.86 -3.79 -6.63
C ALA A 71 -18.61 -3.65 -5.73
N TYR A 72 -18.54 -2.58 -4.93
CA TYR A 72 -17.47 -2.36 -3.97
C TYR A 72 -17.38 -3.48 -2.92
N TYR A 73 -18.50 -3.87 -2.30
CA TYR A 73 -18.48 -4.92 -1.28
C TYR A 73 -18.32 -6.32 -1.87
N GLU A 74 -18.84 -6.57 -3.08
CA GLU A 74 -18.61 -7.82 -3.80
C GLU A 74 -17.13 -7.98 -4.17
N GLU A 75 -16.44 -6.91 -4.60
CA GLU A 75 -15.00 -6.92 -4.84
C GLU A 75 -14.22 -7.21 -3.54
N ARG A 76 -14.56 -6.53 -2.44
CA ARG A 76 -13.94 -6.80 -1.13
C ARG A 76 -14.19 -8.23 -0.65
N SER A 77 -15.39 -8.76 -0.85
CA SER A 77 -15.73 -10.15 -0.52
C SER A 77 -14.93 -11.16 -1.36
N ALA A 78 -14.67 -10.86 -2.64
CA ALA A 78 -13.78 -11.68 -3.47
C ALA A 78 -12.32 -11.62 -2.95
N LEU A 79 -11.85 -10.44 -2.56
CA LEU A 79 -10.51 -10.28 -1.94
C LEU A 79 -10.42 -10.92 -0.55
N ASP A 80 -11.49 -10.93 0.24
CA ASP A 80 -11.56 -11.63 1.53
C ASP A 80 -11.30 -13.13 1.33
N LYS A 81 -11.86 -13.75 0.27
CA LYS A 81 -11.59 -15.17 -0.07
C LYS A 81 -10.13 -15.41 -0.42
N ILE A 82 -9.55 -14.56 -1.28
CA ILE A 82 -8.12 -14.63 -1.63
C ILE A 82 -7.27 -14.51 -0.36
N ASN A 83 -7.64 -13.61 0.55
CA ASN A 83 -6.90 -13.33 1.77
C ASN A 83 -7.33 -14.20 2.98
N THR A 84 -8.04 -15.31 2.74
CA THR A 84 -8.43 -16.28 3.77
C THR A 84 -7.64 -17.56 3.60
N ILE A 85 -6.98 -17.97 4.68
CA ILE A 85 -6.19 -19.20 4.73
C ILE A 85 -7.10 -20.41 4.45
N ASP A 86 -6.62 -21.34 3.62
CA ASP A 86 -7.33 -22.56 3.16
C ASP A 86 -8.50 -22.32 2.20
N SER A 87 -8.72 -21.08 1.74
CA SER A 87 -9.64 -20.83 0.62
C SER A 87 -8.99 -21.30 -0.67
N PRO A 88 -9.71 -21.97 -1.60
CA PRO A 88 -9.16 -22.33 -2.91
C PRO A 88 -8.55 -21.13 -3.68
N GLU A 89 -9.14 -19.95 -3.51
CA GLU A 89 -8.71 -18.70 -4.14
C GLU A 89 -7.40 -18.15 -3.56
N SER A 90 -6.95 -18.62 -2.38
CA SER A 90 -5.70 -18.17 -1.78
C SER A 90 -4.46 -18.63 -2.54
N ALA A 91 -4.62 -19.51 -3.54
CA ALA A 91 -3.55 -19.90 -4.46
C ALA A 91 -2.96 -18.70 -5.24
N ALA A 92 -3.70 -17.60 -5.39
CA ALA A 92 -3.19 -16.34 -5.97
C ALA A 92 -2.11 -15.67 -5.10
N ILE A 93 -1.99 -16.06 -3.83
CA ILE A 93 -0.93 -15.65 -2.92
C ILE A 93 0.12 -16.77 -2.97
N GLY A 94 0.80 -16.82 -4.11
CA GLY A 94 1.75 -17.85 -4.54
C GLY A 94 3.10 -17.75 -3.85
N GLY A 95 3.10 -17.84 -2.52
CA GLY A 95 4.31 -17.84 -1.71
C GLY A 95 5.05 -19.18 -1.68
N GLU A 96 4.70 -20.18 -2.50
CA GLU A 96 5.30 -21.52 -2.42
C GLU A 96 6.82 -21.52 -2.64
N CYS A 97 7.33 -20.55 -3.40
CA CYS A 97 8.75 -20.35 -3.64
C CYS A 97 9.39 -19.28 -2.71
N LEU A 98 8.59 -18.69 -1.82
CA LEU A 98 9.04 -17.73 -0.81
C LEU A 98 9.12 -18.43 0.55
N ASP A 99 10.30 -18.40 1.17
CA ASP A 99 10.51 -18.94 2.52
C ASP A 99 9.96 -18.01 3.62
N GLU A 100 8.82 -17.37 3.36
CA GLU A 100 8.16 -16.42 4.26
C GLU A 100 6.63 -16.59 4.29
N ASN A 101 6.05 -16.43 5.49
CA ASN A 101 4.60 -16.44 5.68
C ASN A 101 3.98 -15.09 5.25
N MET A 102 3.38 -15.06 4.07
CA MET A 102 2.77 -13.85 3.49
C MET A 102 1.66 -13.26 4.37
N TRP A 103 0.88 -14.08 5.06
CA TRP A 103 -0.15 -13.60 6.00
C TRP A 103 0.44 -12.81 7.16
N ARG A 104 1.63 -13.17 7.63
CA ARG A 104 2.35 -12.41 8.65
C ARG A 104 2.85 -11.08 8.09
N VAL A 105 3.30 -11.04 6.84
CA VAL A 105 3.69 -9.79 6.16
C VAL A 105 2.49 -8.84 6.07
N LEU A 106 1.36 -9.30 5.51
CA LEU A 106 0.16 -8.46 5.35
C LEU A 106 -0.33 -7.91 6.69
N ARG A 107 -0.32 -8.73 7.74
CA ARG A 107 -0.65 -8.29 9.10
C ARG A 107 0.31 -7.21 9.60
N LYS A 108 1.61 -7.38 9.40
CA LYS A 108 2.62 -6.39 9.81
C LYS A 108 2.44 -5.07 9.03
N ALA A 109 2.14 -5.15 7.74
CA ALA A 109 1.81 -4.00 6.89
C ALA A 109 0.59 -3.24 7.40
N ALA A 110 -0.54 -3.94 7.62
CA ALA A 110 -1.76 -3.34 8.13
C ALA A 110 -1.53 -2.67 9.51
N GLU A 111 -0.77 -3.31 10.40
CA GLU A 111 -0.41 -2.73 11.70
C GLU A 111 0.46 -1.48 11.58
N GLN A 112 1.34 -1.40 10.58
CA GLN A 112 2.16 -0.20 10.31
C GLN A 112 1.31 0.94 9.77
N VAL A 113 0.38 0.68 8.84
CA VAL A 113 -0.62 1.65 8.36
C VAL A 113 -1.43 2.21 9.54
N THR A 114 -1.97 1.34 10.39
CA THR A 114 -2.70 1.72 11.61
C THR A 114 -1.82 2.54 12.57
N SER A 115 -0.56 2.12 12.79
CA SER A 115 0.37 2.83 13.68
C SER A 115 0.67 4.23 13.19
N ALA A 116 0.78 4.42 11.87
CA ALA A 116 0.99 5.71 11.25
C ALA A 116 -0.17 6.67 11.60
N ILE A 117 -1.43 6.23 11.43
CA ILE A 117 -2.60 7.06 11.77
C ILE A 117 -2.69 7.35 13.27
N LEU A 118 -2.48 6.36 14.15
CA LEU A 118 -2.49 6.58 15.60
C LEU A 118 -1.45 7.62 16.05
N SER A 119 -0.35 7.73 15.31
CA SER A 119 0.74 8.67 15.55
C SER A 119 0.59 10.03 14.85
N SER A 120 -0.54 10.27 14.18
CA SER A 120 -0.88 11.57 13.58
C SER A 120 -1.22 12.62 14.63
N ALA A 121 -1.16 13.89 14.22
CA ALA A 121 -1.47 15.06 15.05
C ALA A 121 -2.99 15.29 15.28
N LEU A 122 -3.87 14.34 14.94
CA LEU A 122 -5.30 14.49 15.19
C LEU A 122 -5.60 14.48 16.70
N GLY A 123 -6.22 15.57 17.15
CA GLY A 123 -6.60 15.79 18.55
C GLY A 123 -7.78 14.95 19.03
N ASP A 124 -8.68 14.56 18.12
CA ASP A 124 -9.78 13.65 18.41
C ASP A 124 -9.26 12.20 18.50
N ALA A 125 -9.05 11.73 19.73
CA ALA A 125 -8.49 10.41 20.01
C ALA A 125 -9.41 9.26 19.59
N GLU A 126 -10.72 9.39 19.78
CA GLU A 126 -11.69 8.35 19.44
C GLU A 126 -11.84 8.24 17.92
N ARG A 127 -11.93 9.38 17.24
CA ARG A 127 -11.97 9.38 15.77
C ARG A 127 -10.70 8.80 15.18
N LYS A 128 -9.53 9.18 15.70
CA LYS A 128 -8.23 8.61 15.29
C LYS A 128 -8.20 7.10 15.48
N LYS A 129 -8.69 6.59 16.62
CA LYS A 129 -8.78 5.15 16.92
C LYS A 129 -9.72 4.43 15.96
N SER A 130 -10.88 5.00 15.64
CA SER A 130 -11.83 4.45 14.68
C SER A 130 -11.23 4.34 13.28
N ILE A 131 -10.59 5.41 12.76
CA ILE A 131 -9.91 5.40 11.45
C ILE A 131 -8.84 4.29 11.43
N SER A 132 -8.03 4.23 12.48
CA SER A 132 -6.94 3.27 12.62
C SER A 132 -7.43 1.81 12.63
N ARG A 133 -8.53 1.54 13.36
CA ARG A 133 -9.18 0.21 13.42
C ARG A 133 -9.77 -0.20 12.07
N THR A 134 -10.42 0.72 11.35
CA THR A 134 -10.97 0.43 10.02
C THR A 134 -9.85 0.10 9.03
N LEU A 135 -8.77 0.90 9.00
CA LEU A 135 -7.63 0.66 8.10
C LEU A 135 -6.93 -0.67 8.35
N LEU A 136 -6.91 -1.16 9.59
CA LEU A 136 -6.30 -2.44 9.94
C LEU A 136 -6.89 -3.63 9.15
N GLY A 137 -8.16 -3.52 8.72
CA GLY A 137 -8.84 -4.54 7.92
C GLY A 137 -9.21 -4.09 6.51
N SER A 138 -8.56 -3.05 6.00
CA SER A 138 -8.80 -2.51 4.65
C SER A 138 -7.66 -2.79 3.66
N LEU A 139 -6.65 -3.55 4.07
CA LEU A 139 -5.48 -3.90 3.26
C LEU A 139 -5.55 -5.36 2.80
N TYR A 140 -5.40 -5.57 1.50
CA TYR A 140 -5.51 -6.88 0.85
C TYR A 140 -4.33 -7.12 -0.08
N PHE A 141 -3.85 -8.36 -0.15
CA PHE A 141 -3.11 -8.82 -1.33
C PHE A 141 -4.08 -9.09 -2.47
N MET A 142 -3.65 -8.75 -3.69
CA MET A 142 -4.33 -9.09 -4.94
C MET A 142 -3.58 -10.20 -5.68
N SER A 143 -2.25 -10.09 -5.75
CA SER A 143 -1.33 -11.14 -6.23
C SER A 143 -0.04 -11.12 -5.42
N VAL A 144 0.57 -12.28 -5.25
CA VAL A 144 1.94 -12.42 -4.75
C VAL A 144 2.64 -13.51 -5.55
N ASP A 145 3.75 -13.15 -6.18
CA ASP A 145 4.69 -14.06 -6.82
C ASP A 145 6.11 -13.70 -6.36
N GLY A 146 6.99 -14.70 -6.32
CA GLY A 146 8.36 -14.49 -5.90
C GLY A 146 9.13 -15.77 -5.69
N SER A 147 10.43 -15.62 -5.47
CA SER A 147 11.33 -16.75 -5.21
C SER A 147 12.43 -16.34 -4.24
N SER A 148 12.88 -17.28 -3.42
CA SER A 148 14.04 -17.09 -2.53
C SER A 148 15.31 -17.65 -3.17
N GLU A 149 16.49 -17.08 -2.87
CA GLU A 149 17.75 -17.75 -3.22
C GLU A 149 17.95 -18.96 -2.30
N GLY A 150 17.76 -20.17 -2.82
CA GLY A 150 17.85 -21.44 -2.06
C GLY A 150 19.23 -21.80 -1.49
N LEU A 151 20.15 -20.85 -1.33
CA LEU A 151 21.52 -21.02 -0.84
C LEU A 151 21.83 -20.25 0.46
N GLY A 152 20.86 -19.55 1.06
CA GLY A 152 21.08 -18.70 2.24
C GLY A 152 19.84 -18.45 3.10
N ALA A 153 19.92 -17.48 4.01
CA ALA A 153 18.78 -17.01 4.81
C ALA A 153 17.58 -16.67 3.89
N PRO A 154 16.33 -16.68 4.39
CA PRO A 154 15.14 -16.48 3.56
C PRO A 154 15.02 -15.03 3.11
N GLU A 155 15.86 -14.66 2.15
CA GLU A 155 15.91 -13.40 1.45
C GLU A 155 15.32 -13.63 0.07
N PRO A 156 14.32 -12.83 -0.33
CA PRO A 156 13.73 -12.98 -1.64
C PRO A 156 14.77 -12.61 -2.70
N ARG A 157 14.87 -13.44 -3.73
CA ARG A 157 15.54 -13.11 -4.98
C ARG A 157 14.67 -12.21 -5.85
N ASN A 158 13.40 -12.57 -5.96
CA ASN A 158 12.40 -11.85 -6.73
C ASN A 158 11.14 -11.71 -5.90
N LEU A 159 10.49 -10.56 -6.00
CA LEU A 159 9.13 -10.34 -5.57
C LEU A 159 8.40 -9.54 -6.64
N ASP A 160 7.21 -10.00 -6.99
CA ASP A 160 6.23 -9.23 -7.73
C ASP A 160 4.90 -9.36 -7.00
N MET A 161 4.41 -8.26 -6.45
CA MET A 161 3.20 -8.27 -5.65
C MET A 161 2.35 -7.06 -5.89
N THR A 162 1.05 -7.29 -5.73
CA THR A 162 0.07 -6.22 -5.78
C THR A 162 -0.81 -6.23 -4.54
N THR A 163 -1.06 -5.03 -4.01
CA THR A 163 -1.90 -4.83 -2.83
C THR A 163 -2.93 -3.73 -3.08
N ARG A 164 -4.02 -3.76 -2.33
CA ARG A 164 -5.06 -2.72 -2.35
C ARG A 164 -5.40 -2.28 -0.94
N LEU A 165 -5.34 -0.97 -0.71
CA LEU A 165 -5.77 -0.31 0.51
C LEU A 165 -7.05 0.48 0.27
N TYR A 166 -8.15 0.08 0.89
CA TYR A 166 -9.40 0.82 0.83
C TYR A 166 -9.42 1.98 1.83
N SER A 167 -10.02 3.11 1.43
CA SER A 167 -10.31 4.21 2.35
C SER A 167 -11.14 3.70 3.54
N PRO A 168 -10.89 4.20 4.77
CA PRO A 168 -11.72 3.86 5.92
C PRO A 168 -13.08 4.59 5.91
N PHE A 169 -13.25 5.54 4.99
CA PHE A 169 -14.44 6.38 4.86
C PHE A 169 -15.34 5.89 3.74
N GLY A 170 -16.61 6.30 3.78
CA GLY A 170 -17.62 6.07 2.74
C GLY A 170 -17.38 6.85 1.44
N LEU A 171 -16.12 7.03 1.03
CA LEU A 171 -15.72 7.76 -0.17
C LEU A 171 -15.65 6.87 -1.42
N GLY A 172 -15.70 5.54 -1.24
CA GLY A 172 -15.65 4.59 -2.34
C GLY A 172 -14.27 4.48 -3.03
N THR A 173 -13.24 5.04 -2.43
CA THR A 173 -11.89 5.11 -2.99
C THR A 173 -10.97 4.02 -2.44
N SER A 174 -9.96 3.67 -3.23
CA SER A 174 -8.86 2.80 -2.82
C SER A 174 -7.54 3.22 -3.46
N ILE A 175 -6.43 2.69 -2.96
CA ILE A 175 -5.10 2.84 -3.57
C ILE A 175 -4.57 1.44 -3.84
N ASP A 176 -4.18 1.22 -5.09
CA ASP A 176 -3.49 0.02 -5.53
C ASP A 176 -1.99 0.24 -5.49
N PHE A 177 -1.25 -0.83 -5.20
CA PHE A 177 0.20 -0.82 -5.19
C PHE A 177 0.72 -1.97 -6.03
N HIS A 178 1.84 -1.73 -6.70
CA HIS A 178 2.64 -2.76 -7.38
C HIS A 178 4.07 -2.64 -6.89
N TYR A 179 4.55 -3.66 -6.19
CA TYR A 179 5.92 -3.73 -5.69
C TYR A 179 6.68 -4.82 -6.46
N ASN A 180 7.73 -4.39 -7.17
CA ASN A 180 8.62 -5.25 -7.94
C ASN A 180 10.04 -5.12 -7.38
N TYR A 181 10.63 -6.25 -6.99
CA TYR A 181 11.95 -6.30 -6.39
C TYR A 181 12.75 -7.49 -6.93
N HIS A 182 14.02 -7.24 -7.23
CA HIS A 182 15.01 -8.22 -7.64
C HIS A 182 16.32 -7.91 -6.94
N TYR A 183 16.95 -8.93 -6.39
CA TYR A 183 18.34 -8.83 -5.98
C TYR A 183 19.04 -10.14 -6.24
N ARG A 184 20.18 -10.07 -6.92
CA ARG A 184 21.07 -11.18 -7.15
C ARG A 184 22.51 -10.72 -7.19
N MET A 185 23.28 -11.21 -6.21
CA MET A 185 24.73 -11.03 -6.19
C MET A 185 25.39 -11.90 -7.26
N ARG A 186 26.18 -11.31 -8.17
CA ARG A 186 27.08 -12.06 -9.07
C ARG A 186 28.54 -11.80 -8.70
N SER A 187 29.45 -12.59 -9.26
CA SER A 187 30.87 -12.54 -8.91
C SER A 187 31.57 -11.21 -9.20
N TYR A 188 30.98 -10.34 -10.03
CA TYR A 188 31.59 -9.08 -10.45
C TYR A 188 30.65 -7.87 -10.36
N GLU A 189 29.33 -8.07 -10.39
CA GLU A 189 28.30 -7.03 -10.38
C GLU A 189 27.04 -7.57 -9.70
N ASP A 190 26.24 -6.68 -9.10
CA ASP A 190 24.94 -7.03 -8.51
C ASP A 190 23.84 -6.75 -9.54
N GLU A 191 22.97 -7.73 -9.79
CA GLU A 191 21.73 -7.50 -10.52
C GLU A 191 20.65 -7.10 -9.52
N ARG A 192 20.23 -5.83 -9.54
CA ARG A 192 19.32 -5.31 -8.54
C ARG A 192 18.30 -4.34 -9.13
N ASN A 193 17.04 -4.49 -8.72
CA ASN A 193 15.98 -3.53 -8.95
C ASN A 193 15.02 -3.49 -7.74
N ALA A 194 14.43 -2.32 -7.49
CA ALA A 194 13.39 -2.18 -6.49
C ALA A 194 12.48 -1.02 -6.86
N MET A 195 11.21 -1.28 -7.13
CA MET A 195 10.25 -0.29 -7.58
C MET A 195 8.91 -0.47 -6.87
N LEU A 196 8.35 0.63 -6.36
CA LEU A 196 6.99 0.65 -5.83
C LEU A 196 6.15 1.70 -6.57
N ASN A 197 5.10 1.24 -7.24
CA ASN A 197 4.09 2.09 -7.86
C ASN A 197 2.83 2.15 -7.00
N ALA A 198 2.12 3.28 -7.03
CA ALA A 198 0.83 3.45 -6.38
C ALA A 198 -0.16 4.17 -7.32
N ALA A 199 -1.41 3.72 -7.36
CA ALA A 199 -2.45 4.32 -8.20
C ALA A 199 -3.78 4.44 -7.43
N THR A 200 -4.41 5.61 -7.52
CA THR A 200 -5.72 5.86 -6.90
C THR A 200 -6.85 5.27 -7.75
N ARG A 201 -7.82 4.64 -7.10
CA ARG A 201 -9.04 4.10 -7.71
C ARG A 201 -10.28 4.77 -7.14
N GLU A 202 -11.24 5.00 -8.02
CA GLU A 202 -12.60 5.42 -7.71
C GLU A 202 -13.55 4.21 -7.67
N ILE A 203 -14.72 4.39 -7.06
CA ILE A 203 -15.67 3.28 -6.88
C ILE A 203 -16.19 2.72 -8.20
N SER A 204 -16.27 3.56 -9.24
CA SER A 204 -16.67 3.13 -10.59
C SER A 204 -15.68 2.13 -11.22
N GLU A 205 -14.46 2.06 -10.70
CA GLU A 205 -13.44 1.12 -11.15
C GLU A 205 -13.55 -0.25 -10.46
N CYS A 206 -14.45 -0.41 -9.48
CA CYS A 206 -14.70 -1.68 -8.80
C CYS A 206 -15.23 -2.73 -9.78
N ASN A 207 -14.59 -3.89 -9.83
CA ASN A 207 -14.99 -4.99 -10.69
C ASN A 207 -14.88 -6.32 -9.94
N PRO A 208 -16.00 -6.83 -9.39
CA PRO A 208 -16.01 -8.09 -8.64
C PRO A 208 -15.47 -9.30 -9.44
N SER A 209 -15.66 -9.30 -10.76
CA SER A 209 -15.19 -10.39 -11.63
C SER A 209 -13.68 -10.36 -11.92
N LYS A 210 -13.04 -9.20 -11.71
CA LYS A 210 -11.60 -8.96 -11.90
C LYS A 210 -11.02 -8.27 -10.66
N SER A 211 -11.35 -8.79 -9.47
CA SER A 211 -11.00 -8.17 -8.19
C SER A 211 -9.50 -7.98 -7.98
N THR A 212 -8.67 -8.79 -8.65
CA THR A 212 -7.19 -8.76 -8.60
C THR A 212 -6.54 -7.80 -9.61
N LYS A 213 -7.29 -7.16 -10.51
CA LYS A 213 -6.72 -6.20 -11.46
C LYS A 213 -6.12 -5.03 -10.68
N CYS A 214 -4.82 -4.76 -10.88
CA CYS A 214 -4.09 -3.69 -10.22
C CYS A 214 -4.00 -2.45 -11.13
N ALA A 215 -4.40 -1.28 -10.63
CA ALA A 215 -4.25 -0.02 -11.38
C ALA A 215 -2.80 0.53 -11.37
N ALA A 216 -1.95 0.03 -10.47
CA ALA A 216 -0.56 0.44 -10.32
C ALA A 216 0.43 -0.41 -11.14
N GLU A 217 -0.05 -1.51 -11.74
CA GLU A 217 0.75 -2.27 -12.70
C GLU A 217 0.92 -1.45 -13.99
N PRO A 218 2.11 -1.50 -14.61
CA PRO A 218 2.30 -0.95 -15.94
C PRO A 218 1.42 -1.74 -16.93
N GLU A 219 0.58 -1.06 -17.70
CA GLU A 219 -0.12 -1.69 -18.82
C GLU A 219 0.94 -2.11 -19.85
N LEU A 220 1.25 -3.40 -19.89
CA LEU A 220 1.96 -3.97 -21.02
C LEU A 220 1.03 -3.91 -22.23
N PRO A 221 1.50 -3.46 -23.41
CA PRO A 221 0.69 -3.56 -24.61
C PRO A 221 0.25 -5.03 -24.77
N GLU A 222 -1.04 -5.25 -24.97
CA GLU A 222 -1.57 -6.58 -25.27
C GLU A 222 -0.79 -7.10 -26.49
N HIS A 223 0.08 -8.09 -26.28
CA HIS A 223 0.72 -8.79 -27.37
C HIS A 223 -0.35 -9.68 -28.01
N ASP A 224 -1.01 -9.17 -29.04
CA ASP A 224 -1.78 -9.99 -29.95
C ASP A 224 -0.82 -11.03 -30.56
N GLU A 225 -1.07 -12.32 -30.30
CA GLU A 225 -0.26 -13.46 -30.75
C GLU A 225 -0.13 -13.54 -32.29
N GLU A 226 -0.78 -12.66 -33.05
CA GLU A 226 -0.71 -12.59 -34.52
C GLU A 226 0.43 -11.70 -35.07
N ASP A 227 1.14 -10.92 -34.24
CA ASP A 227 2.16 -9.96 -34.68
C ASP A 227 3.62 -10.40 -34.38
N GLU A 228 3.88 -11.68 -34.11
CA GLU A 228 5.24 -12.21 -33.88
C GLU A 228 6.15 -12.16 -35.13
N GLU A 229 5.62 -11.98 -36.34
CA GLU A 229 6.44 -11.97 -37.57
C GLU A 229 6.96 -10.57 -37.98
N LYS A 230 6.67 -9.49 -37.25
CA LYS A 230 7.13 -8.12 -37.61
C LYS A 230 7.91 -7.36 -36.54
N ALA A 231 8.18 -7.96 -35.39
CA ALA A 231 8.81 -7.30 -34.25
C ALA A 231 10.34 -7.16 -34.33
N GLU A 232 10.95 -7.06 -35.52
CA GLU A 232 12.40 -6.83 -35.66
C GLU A 232 12.81 -5.37 -35.89
N GLN A 233 11.88 -4.42 -36.03
CA GLN A 233 12.27 -3.02 -36.24
C GLN A 233 11.36 -2.05 -35.49
N VAL A 234 12.01 -1.13 -34.76
CA VAL A 234 11.48 0.01 -34.01
C VAL A 234 11.17 -0.27 -32.53
N VAL A 235 12.23 -0.27 -31.71
CA VAL A 235 12.12 0.00 -30.26
C VAL A 235 12.02 1.52 -30.10
N GLU A 236 10.83 2.08 -30.32
CA GLU A 236 10.50 3.41 -29.80
C GLU A 236 10.08 3.27 -28.33
N PRO A 237 10.51 4.18 -27.44
CA PRO A 237 10.14 4.11 -26.03
C PRO A 237 8.63 4.30 -25.91
N VAL A 238 7.92 3.21 -25.61
CA VAL A 238 6.48 3.24 -25.30
C VAL A 238 6.30 4.15 -24.10
N VAL A 239 5.70 5.32 -24.34
CA VAL A 239 5.27 6.23 -23.28
C VAL A 239 3.99 5.63 -22.70
N ILE A 240 4.11 4.92 -21.59
CA ILE A 240 2.97 4.39 -20.84
C ILE A 240 2.22 5.58 -20.23
N GLU A 241 1.07 5.93 -20.81
CA GLU A 241 0.19 7.00 -20.36
C GLU A 241 -0.76 6.54 -19.24
N ASN A 242 -0.26 5.81 -18.24
CA ASN A 242 -1.07 5.54 -17.04
C ASN A 242 -0.97 6.75 -16.09
N PHE A 243 -1.65 7.86 -16.43
CA PHE A 243 -1.58 9.15 -15.72
C PHE A 243 -1.97 9.09 -14.23
N LYS A 244 -2.55 7.98 -13.76
CA LYS A 244 -2.96 7.77 -12.36
C LYS A 244 -1.88 7.07 -11.51
N ALA A 245 -0.95 6.34 -12.12
CA ALA A 245 0.08 5.60 -11.39
C ALA A 245 1.29 6.50 -11.13
N HIS A 246 1.73 6.54 -9.87
CA HIS A 246 2.93 7.23 -9.44
C HIS A 246 3.95 6.23 -8.90
N THR A 247 5.16 6.26 -9.43
CA THR A 247 6.31 5.57 -8.84
C THR A 247 6.73 6.30 -7.57
N LEU A 248 6.58 5.65 -6.41
CA LEU A 248 6.99 6.16 -5.10
C LEU A 248 8.51 6.19 -5.00
N PHE A 249 9.14 5.06 -5.33
CA PHE A 249 10.58 4.99 -5.53
C PHE A 249 10.89 3.96 -6.63
N SER A 250 12.05 4.14 -7.26
CA SER A 250 12.67 3.15 -8.12
C SER A 250 14.19 3.17 -7.87
N GLY A 251 14.79 2.00 -7.73
CA GLY A 251 16.22 1.77 -7.75
C GLY A 251 16.53 0.78 -8.86
N VAL A 252 17.40 1.11 -9.79
CA VAL A 252 17.78 0.24 -10.91
C VAL A 252 19.28 0.32 -11.13
N GLU A 253 19.92 -0.84 -11.25
CA GLU A 253 21.30 -0.94 -11.73
C GLU A 253 21.30 -0.86 -13.26
N ASP A 254 21.91 0.20 -13.82
CA ASP A 254 22.18 0.33 -15.25
C ASP A 254 23.66 0.03 -15.53
N MET A 255 23.94 -0.72 -16.61
CA MET A 255 25.29 -1.04 -17.07
C MET A 255 26.14 0.20 -17.40
N VAL A 256 25.51 1.34 -17.67
CA VAL A 256 26.18 2.59 -18.05
C VAL A 256 26.36 3.54 -16.87
N ASP A 257 25.29 3.78 -16.12
CA ASP A 257 25.24 4.80 -15.06
C ASP A 257 25.39 4.22 -13.64
N GLY A 258 25.51 2.88 -13.53
CA GLY A 258 25.51 2.16 -12.26
C GLY A 258 24.15 2.25 -11.57
N TRP A 259 24.16 2.13 -10.24
CA TRP A 259 22.95 2.30 -9.43
C TRP A 259 22.38 3.71 -9.53
N THR A 260 21.12 3.78 -9.96
CA THR A 260 20.33 5.01 -10.04
C THR A 260 19.06 4.89 -9.22
N THR A 261 18.71 5.95 -8.50
CA THR A 261 17.48 6.01 -7.72
C THR A 261 16.61 7.19 -8.10
N MET A 262 15.29 6.96 -8.09
CA MET A 262 14.25 7.94 -8.35
C MET A 262 13.22 7.93 -7.23
N TYR A 263 12.71 9.13 -6.89
CA TYR A 263 11.72 9.30 -5.83
C TYR A 263 10.55 10.16 -6.29
N ILE A 264 9.38 9.89 -5.72
CA ILE A 264 8.20 10.74 -5.84
C ILE A 264 8.44 12.12 -5.22
N THR A 265 7.81 13.14 -5.79
CA THR A 265 7.86 14.50 -5.25
C THR A 265 6.84 14.71 -4.13
N GLU A 266 7.09 15.69 -3.25
CA GLU A 266 6.15 16.05 -2.19
C GLU A 266 4.74 16.36 -2.72
N GLN A 267 4.66 17.07 -3.85
CA GLN A 267 3.39 17.44 -4.47
C GLN A 267 2.60 16.20 -4.91
N ASN A 268 3.28 15.20 -5.47
CA ASN A 268 2.62 13.97 -5.93
C ASN A 268 2.23 13.08 -4.75
N VAL A 269 3.02 13.02 -3.68
CA VAL A 269 2.63 12.30 -2.44
C VAL A 269 1.35 12.87 -1.85
N LYS A 270 1.21 14.20 -1.81
CA LYS A 270 0.01 14.86 -1.27
C LYS A 270 -1.28 14.50 -2.01
N ASN A 271 -1.20 14.09 -3.28
CA ASN A 271 -2.37 13.70 -4.06
C ASN A 271 -3.04 12.41 -3.54
N PHE A 272 -2.36 11.61 -2.72
CA PHE A 272 -2.94 10.39 -2.12
C PHE A 272 -3.75 10.65 -0.85
N GLU A 273 -3.64 11.83 -0.22
CA GLU A 273 -4.30 12.10 1.06
C GLU A 273 -5.82 12.20 0.91
N GLU A 274 -6.31 12.95 -0.07
CA GLU A 274 -7.75 13.15 -0.29
C GLU A 274 -8.46 11.84 -0.66
N PRO A 275 -7.94 11.04 -1.62
CA PRO A 275 -8.52 9.72 -1.91
C PRO A 275 -8.50 8.79 -0.69
N LEU A 276 -7.45 8.79 0.13
CA LEU A 276 -7.38 7.87 1.27
C LEU A 276 -8.22 8.33 2.46
N LEU A 277 -8.18 9.62 2.80
CA LEU A 277 -8.65 10.16 4.08
C LEU A 277 -9.70 11.27 3.95
N GLY A 278 -10.02 11.71 2.73
CA GLY A 278 -10.95 12.81 2.50
C GLY A 278 -10.45 14.14 3.06
N THR A 279 -9.13 14.35 3.12
CA THR A 279 -8.50 15.54 3.71
C THR A 279 -7.36 16.06 2.85
N LYS A 280 -6.99 17.33 3.05
CA LYS A 280 -5.82 17.96 2.43
C LYS A 280 -4.98 18.64 3.50
N GLY A 281 -3.73 18.22 3.63
CA GLY A 281 -2.74 18.79 4.53
C GLY A 281 -2.94 18.42 6.00
N TRP A 282 -3.74 17.41 6.33
CA TRP A 282 -3.83 16.90 7.70
C TRP A 282 -2.58 16.10 8.06
N ILE A 283 -2.16 15.21 7.15
CA ILE A 283 -1.04 14.31 7.34
C ILE A 283 0.19 14.82 6.56
N SER A 284 1.38 14.76 7.15
CA SER A 284 2.59 15.17 6.44
C SER A 284 2.91 14.25 5.26
N PRO A 285 3.63 14.74 4.24
CA PRO A 285 4.16 13.92 3.16
C PRO A 285 4.97 12.72 3.66
N ARG A 286 5.77 12.90 4.71
CA ARG A 286 6.51 11.81 5.36
C ARG A 286 5.57 10.74 5.89
N LYS A 287 4.51 11.14 6.59
CA LYS A 287 3.56 10.22 7.19
C LYS A 287 2.71 9.50 6.12
N LEU A 288 2.39 10.16 5.01
CA LEU A 288 1.80 9.52 3.84
C LEU A 288 2.75 8.49 3.24
N VAL A 289 4.04 8.80 3.07
CA VAL A 289 5.05 7.82 2.63
C VAL A 289 5.11 6.61 3.57
N ASP A 290 5.11 6.81 4.89
CA ASP A 290 5.08 5.69 5.84
C ASP A 290 3.86 4.77 5.59
N ILE A 291 2.69 5.34 5.30
CA ILE A 291 1.45 4.60 5.00
C ILE A 291 1.55 3.86 3.66
N LEU A 292 1.96 4.56 2.60
CA LEU A 292 2.03 4.03 1.24
C LEU A 292 3.08 2.91 1.13
N MET A 293 4.25 3.09 1.74
CA MET A 293 5.31 2.07 1.82
C MET A 293 4.83 0.82 2.56
N ALA A 294 4.17 1.01 3.71
CA ALA A 294 3.64 -0.11 4.49
C ALA A 294 2.54 -0.86 3.74
N ALA A 295 1.61 -0.14 3.10
CA ALA A 295 0.52 -0.74 2.32
C ALA A 295 1.03 -1.50 1.08
N GLY A 296 2.02 -0.96 0.39
CA GLY A 296 2.74 -1.61 -0.69
C GLY A 296 3.79 -2.65 -0.25
N THR A 297 3.83 -2.97 1.05
CA THR A 297 4.67 -4.01 1.68
C THR A 297 6.18 -3.89 1.48
N ALA A 298 6.68 -2.78 0.94
CA ALA A 298 8.12 -2.53 0.80
C ALA A 298 8.83 -2.49 2.17
N LEU A 299 10.02 -3.10 2.23
CA LEU A 299 10.84 -3.27 3.45
C LEU A 299 10.25 -4.24 4.48
N LEU A 300 9.31 -5.10 4.08
CA LEU A 300 8.67 -6.08 4.96
C LEU A 300 9.04 -7.53 4.66
N HIS A 301 9.82 -7.77 3.60
CA HIS A 301 10.17 -9.11 3.11
C HIS A 301 11.60 -9.55 3.38
N LYS A 302 12.33 -8.85 4.26
CA LYS A 302 13.76 -9.09 4.53
C LYS A 302 14.59 -8.94 3.24
N GLU A 303 14.24 -7.92 2.48
CA GLU A 303 14.96 -7.50 1.30
C GLU A 303 16.43 -7.22 1.66
N VAL A 304 17.34 -7.59 0.76
CA VAL A 304 18.77 -7.33 0.90
C VAL A 304 19.08 -5.90 0.50
N ASP A 305 18.58 -5.49 -0.66
CA ASP A 305 18.71 -4.11 -1.12
C ASP A 305 17.52 -3.28 -0.65
N THR A 306 17.78 -2.43 0.33
CA THR A 306 16.80 -1.51 0.92
C THR A 306 17.06 -0.06 0.53
N GLU A 307 18.09 0.23 -0.26
CA GLU A 307 18.68 1.57 -0.38
C GLU A 307 17.67 2.60 -0.89
N ALA A 308 17.00 2.31 -2.01
CA ALA A 308 16.03 3.24 -2.61
C ALA A 308 14.82 3.49 -1.67
N ALA A 309 14.29 2.42 -1.10
CA ALA A 309 13.14 2.47 -0.20
C ALA A 309 13.43 3.23 1.11
N GLU A 310 14.58 2.98 1.73
CA GLU A 310 15.00 3.68 2.95
C GLU A 310 15.26 5.16 2.69
N HIS A 311 15.89 5.50 1.57
CA HIS A 311 16.13 6.89 1.21
C HIS A 311 14.82 7.67 1.05
N LEU A 312 13.82 7.12 0.35
CA LEU A 312 12.51 7.77 0.21
C LEU A 312 11.89 8.11 1.57
N GLN A 313 12.04 7.23 2.56
CA GLN A 313 11.54 7.52 3.91
C GLN A 313 12.22 8.77 4.49
N HIS A 314 13.49 9.05 4.20
CA HIS A 314 14.22 10.20 4.73
C HIS A 314 14.02 11.52 3.96
N GLU A 315 13.43 11.47 2.76
CA GLU A 315 13.22 12.65 1.90
C GLU A 315 12.25 13.70 2.46
N PHE A 316 11.36 13.29 3.37
CA PHE A 316 10.32 14.16 3.92
C PHE A 316 10.40 14.29 5.44
N ASP A 317 9.96 15.43 5.95
CA ASP A 317 9.81 15.69 7.38
C ASP A 317 8.35 15.48 7.84
N TYR A 318 8.19 15.11 9.12
CA TYR A 318 6.88 15.05 9.77
C TYR A 318 6.30 16.44 10.04
N TYR A 319 4.98 16.54 10.22
CA TYR A 319 4.37 17.73 10.79
C TYR A 319 4.56 17.79 12.31
N GLN A 320 4.41 18.99 12.88
CA GLN A 320 4.46 19.21 14.32
C GLN A 320 3.46 18.29 15.03
N GLY A 321 3.96 17.54 16.01
CA GLY A 321 3.14 16.64 16.83
C GLY A 321 2.99 15.23 16.27
N GLU A 322 3.36 14.99 15.01
CA GLU A 322 3.43 13.63 14.46
C GLU A 322 4.67 12.88 14.97
N LYS A 323 4.58 11.55 15.01
CA LYS A 323 5.68 10.65 15.39
C LYS A 323 5.77 9.50 14.39
N SER A 324 6.83 8.69 14.42
CA SER A 324 6.94 7.51 13.55
C SER A 324 5.92 6.40 13.82
N GLY A 325 5.24 6.42 14.97
CA GLY A 325 4.28 5.40 15.38
C GLY A 325 4.91 4.09 15.88
N LYS A 326 6.24 3.98 15.89
CA LYS A 326 6.94 2.78 16.41
C LYS A 326 6.50 2.47 17.85
N GLY A 327 5.92 1.28 18.05
CA GLY A 327 5.49 0.78 19.35
C GLY A 327 4.11 1.27 19.83
N ILE A 328 3.44 2.17 19.12
CA ILE A 328 2.13 2.71 19.55
C ILE A 328 1.04 1.64 19.56
N PHE A 329 1.10 0.70 18.61
CA PHE A 329 0.14 -0.39 18.45
C PHE A 329 0.43 -1.60 19.37
N ALA A 330 1.47 -1.55 20.22
CA ALA A 330 1.91 -2.71 20.99
C ALA A 330 0.83 -3.23 21.97
N LYS A 331 0.00 -2.34 22.54
CA LYS A 331 -1.09 -2.74 23.44
C LYS A 331 -2.21 -3.46 22.69
N GLU A 332 -2.66 -2.89 21.57
CA GLU A 332 -3.71 -3.46 20.73
C GLU A 332 -3.25 -4.79 20.10
N ARG A 333 -1.99 -4.87 19.66
CA ARG A 333 -1.36 -6.13 19.22
C ARG A 333 -1.43 -7.21 20.29
N LYS A 334 -1.08 -6.89 21.55
CA LYS A 334 -1.15 -7.87 22.65
C LYS A 334 -2.57 -8.38 22.87
N GLN A 335 -3.56 -7.50 22.82
CA GLN A 335 -4.97 -7.87 22.93
C GLN A 335 -5.41 -8.76 21.77
N LEU A 336 -5.08 -8.38 20.54
CA LEU A 336 -5.33 -9.18 19.33
C LEU A 336 -4.72 -10.59 19.45
N THR A 337 -3.45 -10.69 19.85
CA THR A 337 -2.79 -11.98 20.04
C THR A 337 -3.48 -12.85 21.10
N GLN A 338 -4.06 -12.25 22.15
CA GLN A 338 -4.82 -13.01 23.14
C GLN A 338 -6.15 -13.51 22.56
N LEU A 339 -6.86 -12.68 21.82
CA LEU A 339 -8.11 -13.06 21.14
C LEU A 339 -7.87 -14.17 20.10
N GLU A 340 -6.80 -14.05 19.31
CA GLU A 340 -6.38 -15.08 18.36
C GLU A 340 -6.09 -16.41 19.06
N LYS A 341 -5.37 -16.40 20.18
CA LYS A 341 -5.11 -17.63 20.94
C LYS A 341 -6.40 -18.26 21.47
N ALA A 342 -7.33 -17.43 21.96
CA ALA A 342 -8.62 -17.90 22.44
C ALA A 342 -9.47 -18.50 21.31
N GLU A 343 -9.41 -17.94 20.11
CA GLU A 343 -10.13 -18.47 18.95
C GLU A 343 -9.49 -19.75 18.42
N LYS A 344 -8.16 -19.80 18.29
CA LYS A 344 -7.42 -21.01 17.92
C LYS A 344 -7.67 -22.17 18.89
N ALA A 345 -7.82 -21.90 20.19
CA ALA A 345 -8.14 -22.93 21.17
C ALA A 345 -9.52 -23.58 20.94
N LYS A 346 -10.43 -22.93 20.21
CA LYS A 346 -11.73 -23.50 19.81
C LYS A 346 -11.62 -24.28 18.51
N ASP A 347 -10.62 -23.99 17.68
CA ASP A 347 -10.35 -24.70 16.44
C ASP A 347 -9.66 -26.04 16.74
N LYS A 348 -10.35 -27.14 16.47
CA LYS A 348 -9.87 -28.50 16.73
C LYS A 348 -9.04 -29.08 15.59
N LYS A 349 -8.96 -28.39 14.44
CA LYS A 349 -8.32 -28.93 13.23
C LYS A 349 -6.84 -28.59 13.14
N ASP A 350 -6.44 -27.35 13.44
CA ASP A 350 -5.03 -26.94 13.41
C ASP A 350 -4.74 -25.77 14.37
N ALA A 351 -4.07 -26.08 15.48
CA ALA A 351 -3.67 -25.08 16.48
C ALA A 351 -2.51 -24.17 16.02
N SER A 352 -1.82 -24.53 14.94
CA SER A 352 -0.69 -23.79 14.37
C SER A 352 -1.08 -22.84 13.24
N ARG A 353 -2.31 -22.97 12.69
CA ARG A 353 -2.84 -22.13 11.63
C ARG A 353 -2.69 -20.65 11.95
N GLU A 354 -2.24 -19.86 10.99
CA GLU A 354 -2.21 -18.41 11.14
C GLU A 354 -3.62 -17.80 11.06
N VAL A 355 -3.78 -16.58 11.56
CA VAL A 355 -5.02 -15.80 11.43
C VAL A 355 -4.79 -14.73 10.39
N CYS A 356 -5.67 -14.59 9.39
CA CYS A 356 -5.52 -13.58 8.34
C CYS A 356 -6.10 -12.20 8.75
N VAL A 357 -5.92 -11.19 7.91
CA VAL A 357 -6.43 -9.83 8.17
C VAL A 357 -7.96 -9.78 8.28
N PRO A 358 -8.74 -10.38 7.34
CA PRO A 358 -10.20 -10.45 7.48
C PRO A 358 -10.67 -11.09 8.80
N GLU A 359 -10.03 -12.19 9.22
CA GLU A 359 -10.36 -12.85 10.49
C GLU A 359 -10.04 -11.97 11.71
N ARG A 360 -8.95 -11.20 11.68
CA ARG A 360 -8.64 -10.20 12.73
C ARG A 360 -9.70 -9.12 12.84
N LEU A 361 -10.22 -8.64 11.71
CA LEU A 361 -11.30 -7.65 11.71
C LEU A 361 -12.57 -8.23 12.35
N LEU A 362 -12.92 -9.49 12.05
CA LEU A 362 -14.03 -10.18 12.71
C LEU A 362 -13.81 -10.34 14.22
N LEU A 363 -12.58 -10.67 14.65
CA LEU A 363 -12.24 -10.76 16.07
C LEU A 363 -12.37 -9.40 16.78
N LEU A 364 -11.91 -8.32 16.15
CA LEU A 364 -12.06 -6.97 16.68
C LEU A 364 -13.52 -6.53 16.73
N ALA A 365 -14.33 -6.85 15.72
CA ALA A 365 -15.75 -6.52 15.73
C ALA A 365 -16.51 -7.27 16.85
N ARG A 366 -16.16 -8.53 17.12
CA ARG A 366 -16.79 -9.35 18.17
C ARG A 366 -16.39 -8.98 19.59
N HIS A 367 -15.19 -8.44 19.76
CA HIS A 367 -14.59 -8.17 21.07
C HIS A 367 -14.26 -6.69 21.30
N GLY A 368 -14.68 -5.83 20.38
CA GLY A 368 -14.39 -4.41 20.39
C GLY A 368 -15.36 -3.63 21.24
N ASP A 369 -14.87 -3.18 22.40
CA ASP A 369 -15.27 -1.90 23.02
C ASP A 369 -14.61 -0.71 22.30
#